data_AF-A0A5C9EK54-F1
#
_entry.id   AF-A0A5C9EK54-F1
#
_cell.length_a   1.000
_cell.length_b   1.000
_cell.length_c   1.000
_cell.angle_alpha   90.00
_cell.angle_beta   90.00
_cell.angle_gamma   90.00
#
_symmetry.space_group_name_H-M   'P 1'
#
loop_
_entity.id
_entity.type
_entity.pdbx_description
1 polymer ?
#
loop_
_entity_poly.entity_id
_entity_poly.type
_entity_poly.pdbx_seq_one_letter_code
_entity_poly.pdbx_strand_id
1 'polypeptide(L)'
;MTNEHAIWAVQLDWLNILEKLGLSSIDKIPEYKRTRAIRNIGKTFSTEELLELSPEELDELVANELKDLMKKELSIRDKKQKEMAEKFKNNIIPMKQGGIIKINPKDLKDLDLDGNPEDIIKYFYKKFFGGKGGDDKDDDTDNVSEDKTGYYI
;
A
#
# COMPACT_ATOMS: atom_id res chain seq x y z
N MET A 1 29.46 -13.35 19.55
CA MET A 1 29.95 -12.72 18.30
C MET A 1 28.74 -12.09 17.61
N THR A 2 28.39 -10.82 17.88
CA THR A 2 27.20 -10.22 17.22
C THR A 2 27.08 -8.68 17.26
N ASN A 3 27.95 -7.92 17.93
CA ASN A 3 27.72 -6.47 18.10
C ASN A 3 28.18 -5.60 16.92
N GLU A 4 29.06 -6.08 16.04
CA GLU A 4 29.69 -5.23 15.02
C GLU A 4 28.72 -4.80 13.91
N HIS A 5 27.81 -5.69 13.49
CA HIS A 5 26.80 -5.37 12.48
C HIS A 5 25.74 -4.37 12.97
N ALA A 6 25.54 -4.27 14.28
CA ALA A 6 24.51 -3.40 14.85
C ALA A 6 24.96 -1.93 14.85
N ILE A 7 26.26 -1.65 14.88
CA ILE A 7 26.79 -0.29 15.08
C ILE A 7 26.42 0.62 13.90
N TRP A 8 26.75 0.21 12.67
CA TRP A 8 26.40 0.99 11.47
C TRP A 8 24.91 0.86 11.11
N ALA A 9 24.27 -0.26 11.45
CA ALA A 9 22.84 -0.43 11.22
C ALA A 9 21.98 0.59 11.99
N VAL A 10 22.49 1.11 13.12
CA VAL A 10 21.86 2.20 13.89
C VAL A 10 22.02 3.56 13.20
N GLN A 11 23.00 3.71 12.31
CA GLN A 11 23.22 4.95 11.54
C GLN A 11 22.37 5.05 10.27
N LEU A 12 21.65 3.98 9.91
CA LEU A 12 20.79 3.94 8.73
C LEU A 12 19.53 4.79 8.91
N ASP A 13 19.25 5.65 7.93
CA ASP A 13 17.95 6.31 7.82
C ASP A 13 16.98 5.42 7.02
N TRP A 14 16.18 4.67 7.77
CA TRP A 14 15.15 3.81 7.18
C TRP A 14 14.10 4.57 6.37
N LEU A 15 13.85 5.86 6.65
CA LEU A 15 12.92 6.64 5.84
C LEU A 15 13.51 6.91 4.46
N ASN A 16 14.78 7.30 4.38
CA ASN A 16 15.49 7.51 3.11
C ASN A 16 15.57 6.20 2.29
N ILE A 17 15.87 5.08 2.95
CA ILE A 17 15.88 3.75 2.32
C ILE A 17 14.50 3.40 1.76
N LEU A 18 13.42 3.66 2.51
CA LEU A 18 12.05 3.42 2.06
C LEU A 18 11.68 4.30 0.87
N GLU A 19 12.06 5.57 0.89
CA GLU A 19 11.85 6.50 -0.22
C GLU A 19 12.54 6.00 -1.50
N LYS A 20 13.82 5.60 -1.41
CA LYS A 20 14.58 5.02 -2.54
C LYS A 20 13.92 3.74 -3.10
N LEU A 21 13.24 2.96 -2.25
CA LEU A 21 12.48 1.77 -2.65
C LEU A 21 11.04 2.09 -3.10
N GLY A 22 10.60 3.34 -2.96
CA GLY A 22 9.23 3.79 -3.20
C GLY A 22 8.23 3.19 -2.21
N LEU A 23 8.66 2.70 -1.04
CA LEU A 23 7.80 2.07 -0.03
C LEU A 23 7.28 3.11 0.96
N SER A 24 6.04 2.94 1.42
CA SER A 24 5.40 3.88 2.35
C SER A 24 5.53 3.48 3.83
N SER A 25 5.90 2.23 4.11
CA SER A 25 6.14 1.73 5.47
C SER A 25 7.17 0.61 5.44
N ILE A 26 7.91 0.49 6.54
CA ILE A 26 8.89 -0.57 6.79
C ILE A 26 8.28 -1.96 6.81
N ASP A 27 6.99 -2.10 7.17
CA ASP A 27 6.29 -3.39 7.23
C ASP A 27 6.10 -4.01 5.84
N LYS A 28 6.28 -3.21 4.78
CA LYS A 28 6.29 -3.71 3.40
C LYS A 28 7.58 -4.48 3.07
N ILE A 29 8.62 -4.35 3.90
CA ILE A 29 9.87 -5.09 3.79
C ILE A 29 9.83 -6.23 4.82
N PRO A 30 9.76 -7.51 4.38
CA PRO A 30 9.81 -8.62 5.31
C PRO A 30 11.07 -8.58 6.19
N GLU A 31 10.92 -8.84 7.48
CA GLU A 31 12.03 -8.76 8.46
C GLU A 31 13.22 -9.62 8.05
N TYR A 32 12.98 -10.84 7.56
CA TYR A 32 14.06 -11.71 7.10
C TYR A 32 14.87 -11.11 5.95
N LYS A 33 14.28 -10.24 5.11
CA LYS A 33 14.99 -9.54 4.03
C LYS A 33 15.82 -8.37 4.58
N ARG A 34 15.31 -7.63 5.56
CA ARG A 34 16.08 -6.58 6.26
C ARG A 34 17.34 -7.16 6.89
N THR A 35 17.17 -8.23 7.67
CA THR A 35 18.29 -8.92 8.32
C THR A 35 19.25 -9.54 7.30
N ARG A 36 18.74 -10.07 6.18
CA ARG A 36 19.57 -10.62 5.11
C ARG A 36 20.36 -9.54 4.38
N ALA A 37 19.77 -8.38 4.11
CA ALA A 37 20.47 -7.26 3.47
C ALA A 37 21.63 -6.77 4.35
N ILE A 38 21.38 -6.49 5.63
CA ILE A 38 22.40 -6.08 6.60
C ILE A 38 23.52 -7.13 6.69
N ARG A 39 23.15 -8.42 6.72
CA ARG A 39 24.12 -9.52 6.78
C ARG A 39 24.95 -9.63 5.50
N ASN A 40 24.35 -9.46 4.33
CA ASN A 40 25.07 -9.54 3.06
C ASN A 40 26.07 -8.39 2.95
N ILE A 41 25.66 -7.18 3.31
CA ILE A 41 26.54 -6.00 3.35
C ILE A 41 27.70 -6.22 4.32
N GLY A 42 27.42 -6.65 5.56
CA GLY A 42 28.45 -6.91 6.56
C GLY A 42 29.35 -8.13 6.26
N LYS A 43 29.07 -8.89 5.19
CA LYS A 43 29.99 -9.91 4.65
C LYS A 43 30.87 -9.37 3.52
N THR A 44 30.37 -8.40 2.78
CA THR A 44 31.05 -7.80 1.63
C THR A 44 31.99 -6.69 2.08
N PHE A 45 31.59 -5.91 3.09
CA PHE A 45 32.33 -4.79 3.62
C PHE A 45 32.68 -5.02 5.08
N SER A 46 33.88 -4.63 5.47
CA SER A 46 34.29 -4.58 6.87
C SER A 46 33.54 -3.48 7.62
N THR A 47 33.45 -3.62 8.94
CA THR A 47 32.80 -2.61 9.79
C THR A 47 33.50 -1.25 9.70
N GLU A 48 34.82 -1.24 9.52
CA GLU A 48 35.62 -0.02 9.38
C GLU A 48 35.27 0.72 8.09
N GLU A 49 35.21 0.02 6.95
CA GLU A 49 34.79 0.59 5.66
C GLU A 49 33.37 1.15 5.73
N LEU A 50 32.45 0.46 6.40
CA LEU A 50 31.06 0.92 6.53
C LEU A 50 30.92 2.17 7.41
N LEU A 51 31.81 2.35 8.39
CA LEU A 51 31.82 3.55 9.24
C LEU A 51 32.49 4.76 8.58
N GLU A 52 33.32 4.53 7.56
CA GLU A 52 33.91 5.59 6.74
C GLU A 52 32.94 6.16 5.71
N LEU A 53 31.92 5.40 5.32
CA LEU A 53 30.87 5.86 4.40
C LEU A 53 30.01 6.95 5.03
N SER A 54 29.54 7.87 4.20
CA SER A 54 28.52 8.83 4.62
C SER A 54 27.18 8.10 4.86
N PRO A 55 26.30 8.64 5.73
CA PRO A 55 24.98 8.05 5.99
C PRO A 55 24.15 7.83 4.71
N GLU A 56 24.21 8.76 3.75
CA GLU A 56 23.50 8.64 2.47
C GLU A 56 24.02 7.49 1.60
N GLU A 57 25.35 7.27 1.58
CA GLU A 57 25.97 6.16 0.85
C GLU A 57 25.62 4.82 1.50
N LEU A 58 25.60 4.79 2.83
CA LEU A 58 25.22 3.61 3.61
C LEU A 58 23.75 3.24 3.35
N ASP A 59 22.86 4.23 3.31
CA ASP A 59 21.45 4.05 2.97
C ASP A 59 21.28 3.56 1.52
N GLU A 60 22.05 4.12 0.58
CA GLU A 60 22.03 3.69 -0.81
C GLU A 60 22.48 2.24 -0.97
N LEU A 61 23.53 1.85 -0.25
CA LEU A 61 24.04 0.48 -0.24
C LEU A 61 22.96 -0.50 0.24
N VAL A 62 22.30 -0.19 1.36
CA VAL A 62 21.20 -1.00 1.91
C VAL A 62 19.99 -1.01 0.99
N ALA A 63 19.61 0.13 0.41
CA ALA A 63 18.51 0.23 -0.53
C ALA A 63 18.77 -0.63 -1.78
N ASN A 64 19.99 -0.63 -2.32
CA ASN A 64 20.36 -1.44 -3.47
C ASN A 64 20.26 -2.95 -3.17
N GLU A 65 20.79 -3.39 -2.03
CA GLU A 65 20.70 -4.79 -1.60
C GLU A 65 19.23 -5.22 -1.40
N LEU A 66 18.42 -4.37 -0.77
CA LEU A 66 16.98 -4.62 -0.60
C LEU A 66 16.23 -4.66 -1.93
N LYS A 67 16.58 -3.78 -2.87
CA LYS A 67 15.99 -3.74 -4.21
C LYS A 67 16.21 -5.04 -4.96
N ASP A 68 17.39 -5.64 -4.84
CA ASP A 68 17.69 -6.94 -5.44
C ASP A 68 16.90 -8.08 -4.75
N LEU A 69 16.85 -8.08 -3.42
CA LEU A 69 16.07 -9.05 -2.65
C LEU A 69 14.55 -8.92 -2.87
N MET A 70 14.06 -7.73 -3.22
CA MET A 70 12.63 -7.42 -3.42
C MET A 70 12.25 -7.21 -4.88
N LYS A 71 13.16 -7.46 -5.84
CA LYS A 71 12.96 -7.18 -7.27
C LYS A 71 11.62 -7.66 -7.83
N LYS A 72 11.20 -8.87 -7.43
CA LYS A 72 9.90 -9.45 -7.85
C LYS A 72 8.70 -8.71 -7.24
N GLU A 73 8.75 -8.40 -5.96
CA GLU A 73 7.67 -7.72 -5.23
C GLU A 73 7.49 -6.28 -5.72
N LEU A 74 8.59 -5.55 -5.87
CA LEU A 74 8.60 -4.19 -6.41
C LEU A 74 8.04 -4.17 -7.84
N SER A 75 8.47 -5.10 -8.70
CA SER A 75 7.96 -5.18 -10.08
C SER A 75 6.45 -5.48 -10.15
N ILE A 76 5.94 -6.38 -9.29
CA ILE A 76 4.49 -6.66 -9.22
C ILE A 76 3.72 -5.43 -8.78
N ARG A 77 4.24 -4.70 -7.80
CA ARG A 77 3.63 -3.48 -7.29
C ARG A 77 3.57 -2.39 -8.36
N ASP A 78 4.67 -2.14 -9.06
CA ASP A 78 4.74 -1.15 -10.12
C ASP A 78 3.72 -1.44 -11.23
N LYS A 79 3.55 -2.72 -11.58
CA LYS A 79 2.52 -3.15 -12.54
C LYS A 79 1.11 -2.85 -12.02
N LYS A 80 0.80 -3.20 -10.77
CA LYS A 80 -0.51 -2.90 -10.17
C LYS A 80 -0.79 -1.40 -10.08
N GLN A 81 0.21 -0.59 -9.74
CA GLN A 81 0.06 0.87 -9.70
C GLN A 81 -0.20 1.45 -11.09
N LYS A 82 0.48 0.93 -12.13
CA LYS A 82 0.21 1.32 -13.51
C LYS A 82 -1.19 0.93 -13.97
N GLU A 83 -1.61 -0.31 -13.72
CA GLU A 83 -2.97 -0.78 -14.06
C GLU A 83 -4.06 0.05 -13.36
N MET A 84 -3.84 0.39 -12.09
CA MET A 84 -4.75 1.26 -11.34
C MET A 84 -4.78 2.67 -11.94
N ALA A 85 -3.62 3.26 -12.24
CA ALA A 85 -3.53 4.58 -12.87
C ALA A 85 -4.21 4.62 -14.25
N GLU A 86 -4.08 3.56 -15.05
CA GLU A 86 -4.76 3.44 -16.35
C GLU A 86 -6.29 3.32 -16.18
N LYS A 87 -6.76 2.51 -15.23
CA LYS A 87 -8.20 2.42 -14.91
C LYS A 87 -8.77 3.76 -14.44
N PHE A 88 -8.05 4.47 -13.57
CA PHE A 88 -8.45 5.81 -13.14
C PHE A 88 -8.48 6.80 -14.31
N LYS A 89 -7.47 6.80 -15.17
CA LYS A 89 -7.43 7.67 -16.36
C LYS A 89 -8.61 7.37 -17.28
N ASN A 90 -8.88 6.10 -17.58
CA ASN A 90 -9.98 5.70 -18.45
C ASN A 90 -11.37 6.03 -17.85
N ASN A 91 -11.52 5.98 -16.52
CA ASN A 91 -12.76 6.32 -15.83
C ASN A 91 -12.94 7.84 -15.59
N ILE A 92 -11.87 8.63 -15.53
CA ILE A 92 -11.91 10.08 -15.27
C ILE A 92 -11.98 10.89 -16.58
N ILE A 93 -11.39 10.42 -17.68
CA ILE A 93 -11.50 11.07 -19.00
C ILE A 93 -12.96 11.36 -19.40
N PRO A 94 -13.96 10.46 -19.21
CA PRO A 94 -15.35 10.80 -19.51
C PRO A 94 -15.94 11.89 -18.60
N MET A 95 -15.40 12.15 -17.41
CA MET A 95 -15.86 13.25 -16.55
C MET A 95 -15.31 14.62 -16.99
N LYS A 96 -14.06 14.70 -17.46
CA LYS A 96 -13.42 15.97 -17.82
C LYS A 96 -13.89 16.58 -19.15
N GLN A 97 -14.44 15.77 -20.06
CA GLN A 97 -14.97 16.25 -21.36
C GLN A 97 -16.49 16.53 -21.35
N GLY A 98 -17.13 16.60 -20.18
CA GLY A 98 -18.57 16.87 -20.10
C GLY A 98 -19.41 15.65 -20.47
N GLY A 99 -18.95 14.44 -20.12
CA GLY A 99 -19.77 13.24 -20.24
C GLY A 99 -21.02 13.39 -19.39
N ILE A 100 -22.16 13.58 -20.04
CA ILE A 100 -23.48 13.55 -19.41
C ILE A 100 -23.60 12.18 -18.74
N ILE A 101 -23.54 12.15 -17.41
CA ILE A 101 -23.94 10.99 -16.64
C ILE A 101 -25.42 10.79 -16.97
N LYS A 102 -25.75 9.75 -17.74
CA LYS A 102 -27.14 9.38 -18.02
C LYS A 102 -27.76 8.83 -16.74
N ILE A 103 -28.12 9.73 -15.83
CA ILE A 103 -28.99 9.43 -14.70
C ILE A 103 -30.39 9.35 -15.28
N ASN A 104 -31.02 8.17 -15.24
CA ASN A 104 -32.41 8.07 -15.67
C ASN A 104 -33.26 8.86 -14.65
N PRO A 105 -34.20 9.71 -15.08
CA PRO A 105 -35.06 10.47 -14.15
C PRO A 105 -35.96 9.58 -13.28
N LYS A 106 -36.06 8.27 -13.58
CA LYS A 106 -36.68 7.28 -12.71
C LYS A 106 -35.80 6.91 -11.51
N ASP A 107 -34.48 6.98 -11.62
CA ASP A 107 -33.55 6.72 -10.51
C ASP A 107 -33.58 7.85 -9.45
N LEU A 108 -34.01 9.05 -9.85
CA LEU A 108 -34.20 10.21 -8.97
C LEU A 108 -35.54 10.19 -8.23
N LYS A 109 -36.47 9.30 -8.60
CA LYS A 109 -37.76 9.17 -7.91
C LYS A 109 -37.65 8.36 -6.61
N ASP A 110 -36.69 7.45 -6.52
CA ASP A 110 -36.44 6.64 -5.33
C ASP A 110 -35.41 7.30 -4.38
N LEU A 111 -34.83 8.44 -4.80
CA LEU A 111 -33.98 9.28 -3.97
C LEU A 111 -34.84 10.41 -3.42
N ASP A 112 -35.17 10.34 -2.12
CA ASP A 112 -35.71 11.50 -1.41
C ASP A 112 -34.65 12.61 -1.44
N LEU A 113 -34.85 13.61 -2.30
CA LEU A 113 -33.94 14.75 -2.47
C LEU A 113 -33.99 15.72 -1.27
N ASP A 114 -34.94 15.51 -0.35
CA ASP A 114 -35.01 16.14 0.98
C ASP A 114 -34.26 15.33 2.06
N GLY A 115 -33.75 14.14 1.70
CA GLY A 115 -32.96 13.26 2.55
C GLY A 115 -31.50 13.67 2.66
N ASN A 116 -30.83 13.18 3.71
CA ASN A 116 -29.44 13.52 4.03
C ASN A 116 -28.52 13.34 2.80
N PRO A 117 -27.67 14.33 2.48
CA PRO A 117 -26.77 14.29 1.32
C PRO A 117 -25.81 13.09 1.33
N GLU A 118 -25.56 12.52 2.51
CA GLU A 118 -24.76 11.30 2.70
C GLU A 118 -25.38 10.07 2.02
N ASP A 119 -26.71 9.95 2.00
CA ASP A 119 -27.41 8.81 1.39
C ASP A 119 -27.38 8.89 -0.15
N ILE A 120 -27.44 10.10 -0.69
CA ILE A 120 -27.29 10.37 -2.11
C ILE A 120 -25.90 9.96 -2.58
N ILE A 121 -24.86 10.38 -1.84
CA ILE A 121 -23.47 10.03 -2.14
C ILE A 121 -23.27 8.51 -2.03
N LYS A 122 -23.83 7.86 -1.01
CA LYS A 122 -23.76 6.41 -0.81
C LYS A 122 -24.44 5.64 -1.94
N TYR A 123 -25.59 6.11 -2.43
CA TYR A 123 -26.28 5.50 -3.58
C TYR A 123 -25.42 5.58 -4.86
N PHE A 124 -24.88 6.75 -5.17
CA PHE A 124 -24.00 6.91 -6.34
C PHE A 124 -22.74 6.07 -6.18
N TYR A 125 -22.14 6.03 -4.99
CA TYR A 125 -20.98 5.19 -4.73
C TYR A 125 -21.30 3.70 -4.90
N LYS A 126 -22.44 3.21 -4.38
CA LYS A 126 -22.89 1.82 -4.54
C LYS A 126 -23.20 1.48 -6.01
N LYS A 127 -23.79 2.40 -6.77
CA LYS A 127 -24.16 2.16 -8.18
C LYS A 127 -22.95 2.18 -9.12
N PHE A 128 -21.96 3.04 -8.87
CA PHE A 128 -20.78 3.19 -9.71
C PHE A 128 -19.60 2.29 -9.29
N PHE A 129 -19.48 1.96 -7.99
CA PHE A 129 -18.37 1.17 -7.44
C PHE A 129 -18.79 -0.15 -6.79
N GLY A 130 -20.07 -0.36 -6.47
CA GLY A 130 -20.58 -1.50 -5.68
C GLY A 130 -21.00 -2.73 -6.48
N GLY A 131 -20.56 -2.89 -7.72
CA GLY A 131 -20.90 -4.06 -8.54
C GLY A 131 -20.09 -5.31 -8.20
N LYS A 132 -20.30 -5.92 -7.01
CA LYS A 132 -20.15 -7.37 -6.72
C LYS A 132 -20.50 -7.67 -5.25
N GLY A 133 -21.62 -8.34 -5.02
CA GLY A 133 -21.98 -8.95 -3.74
C GLY A 133 -23.43 -8.66 -3.38
N GLY A 134 -24.29 -9.67 -3.54
CA GLY A 134 -25.73 -9.56 -3.38
C GLY A 134 -26.20 -9.66 -1.92
N ASP A 135 -27.49 -9.35 -1.82
CA ASP A 135 -28.49 -9.62 -0.78
C ASP A 135 -28.33 -8.95 0.59
N ASP A 136 -29.29 -8.04 0.82
CA ASP A 136 -29.84 -7.69 2.11
C ASP A 136 -30.27 -8.96 2.88
N LYS A 137 -29.91 -9.02 4.17
CA LYS A 137 -30.79 -9.54 5.21
C LYS A 137 -30.55 -8.77 6.50
N ASP A 138 -31.59 -8.03 6.91
CA ASP A 138 -31.91 -7.81 8.31
C ASP A 138 -32.06 -9.17 9.00
N ASP A 139 -31.44 -9.37 10.15
CA ASP A 139 -32.10 -10.01 11.30
C ASP A 139 -31.28 -9.79 12.58
N ASP A 140 -31.96 -9.26 13.60
CA ASP A 140 -31.53 -9.23 14.99
C ASP A 140 -31.27 -10.66 15.48
N THR A 141 -30.06 -10.98 15.96
CA THR A 141 -29.90 -11.89 17.11
C THR A 141 -28.50 -11.84 17.72
N ASP A 142 -28.47 -11.65 19.04
CA ASP A 142 -27.35 -11.94 19.93
C ASP A 142 -26.71 -13.31 19.63
N ASN A 143 -25.39 -13.34 19.42
CA ASN A 143 -24.50 -14.25 20.13
C ASN A 143 -23.03 -13.91 19.89
N VAL A 144 -22.38 -13.56 20.99
CA VAL A 144 -20.93 -13.49 21.14
C VAL A 144 -20.35 -14.89 20.94
N SER A 145 -19.59 -15.08 19.86
CA SER A 145 -18.43 -16.00 19.84
C SER A 145 -17.54 -15.68 18.64
N GLU A 146 -16.78 -14.59 18.72
CA GLU A 146 -15.62 -14.39 17.85
C GLU A 146 -14.49 -15.29 18.33
N ASP A 147 -14.41 -16.48 17.76
CA ASP A 147 -13.17 -17.25 17.78
C ASP A 147 -12.88 -17.68 16.34
N LYS A 148 -12.00 -16.90 15.69
CA LYS A 148 -11.08 -17.34 14.63
C LYS A 148 -10.21 -16.18 14.12
N THR A 149 -8.99 -16.16 14.66
CA THR A 149 -7.77 -15.87 13.91
C THR A 149 -7.78 -14.60 13.06
N GLY A 150 -7.73 -13.45 13.73
CA GLY A 150 -7.21 -12.22 13.14
C GLY A 150 -5.68 -12.26 13.10
N TYR A 151 -5.10 -12.51 11.93
CA TYR A 151 -3.80 -11.93 11.60
C TYR A 151 -4.06 -10.62 10.88
N TYR A 152 -3.83 -9.50 11.56
CA TYR A 152 -3.72 -8.19 10.91
C TYR A 152 -2.81 -7.23 11.68
N ILE A 153 -1.95 -6.60 10.87
CA ILE A 153 -1.21 -5.33 10.99
C ILE A 153 -0.06 -5.33 12.00
#